data_AF-A0A949SXK0-F1
#
_entry.id   AF-A0A949SXK0-F1
#
_cell.length_a   1.000
_cell.length_b   1.000
_cell.length_c   1.000
_cell.angle_alpha   90.00
_cell.angle_beta   90.00
_cell.angle_gamma   90.00
#
_symmetry.space_group_name_H-M   'P 1'
#
loop_
_entity.id
_entity.type
_entity.pdbx_description
1 polymer ?
#
loop_
_entity_poly.entity_id
_entity_poly.type
_entity_poly.pdbx_seq_one_letter_code
_entity_poly.pdbx_strand_id
1 'polypeptide(L)'
;MPRPSTDWSLLDDTALVLAVQRGEVRAFEPLVDRHLGHVHAYVALRLPVAHLVDEITHETFVSAFRMMDRFSAGTNLHGWLRTIAGNLVRKELARYHREEHNKLGYAAQREVELAMAEDDEDVSGEAEALRGCLDAVPPNLKSLLELRYRDDFTSDVIADKLQKTAAWVRVTLHRIREQLRRCIESRQGGPDHAGT
;
A
#
# COMPACT_ATOMS: atom_id res chain seq x y z
N MET A 1 -29.09 19.85 -26.66
CA MET A 1 -28.02 19.22 -27.46
C MET A 1 -27.35 18.17 -26.59
N PRO A 2 -26.96 17.00 -27.11
CA PRO A 2 -26.01 16.14 -26.43
C PRO A 2 -24.65 16.87 -26.32
N ARG A 3 -23.93 16.71 -25.20
CA ARG A 3 -22.50 17.06 -25.17
C ARG A 3 -21.73 16.06 -26.04
N PRO A 4 -20.61 16.46 -26.68
CA PRO A 4 -19.70 15.49 -27.28
C PRO A 4 -19.26 14.50 -26.20
N SER A 5 -19.21 13.22 -26.55
CA SER A 5 -18.71 12.16 -25.67
C SER A 5 -17.18 12.26 -25.61
N THR A 6 -16.66 12.99 -24.61
CA THR A 6 -15.24 12.96 -24.26
C THR A 6 -14.83 11.51 -24.00
N ASP A 7 -13.85 11.02 -24.76
CA ASP A 7 -13.23 9.73 -24.48
C ASP A 7 -12.24 9.90 -23.32
N TRP A 8 -12.68 9.53 -22.13
CA TRP A 8 -11.86 9.60 -20.91
C TRP A 8 -10.75 8.53 -20.92
N SER A 9 -10.88 7.43 -21.68
CA SER A 9 -9.90 6.34 -21.65
C SER A 9 -8.51 6.75 -22.15
N LEU A 10 -8.45 7.81 -22.98
CA LEU A 10 -7.25 8.34 -23.62
C LEU A 10 -6.48 9.37 -22.78
N LEU A 11 -7.05 9.87 -21.68
CA LEU A 11 -6.42 10.89 -20.83
C LEU A 11 -5.47 10.26 -19.81
N ASP A 12 -4.40 10.95 -19.44
CA ASP A 12 -3.55 10.54 -18.31
C ASP A 12 -4.25 10.72 -16.96
N ASP A 13 -3.72 10.08 -15.92
CA ASP A 13 -4.32 10.09 -14.57
C ASP A 13 -4.42 11.49 -13.96
N THR A 14 -3.53 12.42 -14.32
CA THR A 14 -3.57 13.81 -13.83
C THR A 14 -4.71 14.58 -14.50
N ALA A 15 -4.87 14.44 -15.82
CA ALA A 15 -5.98 15.01 -16.57
C ALA A 15 -7.34 14.45 -16.11
N LEU A 16 -7.41 13.15 -15.79
CA LEU A 16 -8.59 12.49 -15.23
C LEU A 16 -8.93 12.99 -13.82
N VAL A 17 -7.95 13.03 -12.90
CA VAL A 17 -8.13 13.60 -11.55
C VAL A 17 -8.66 15.03 -11.64
N LEU A 18 -8.06 15.87 -12.49
CA LEU A 18 -8.50 17.26 -12.69
C LEU A 18 -9.91 17.35 -13.30
N ALA A 19 -10.38 16.34 -14.04
CA ALA A 19 -11.75 16.29 -14.54
C ALA A 19 -12.75 15.87 -13.42
N VAL A 20 -12.41 14.87 -12.61
CA VAL A 20 -13.22 14.47 -11.44
C VAL A 20 -13.38 15.62 -10.44
N GLN A 21 -12.30 16.34 -10.15
CA GLN A 21 -12.30 17.55 -9.29
C GLN A 21 -13.12 18.73 -9.87
N ARG A 22 -13.49 18.69 -11.15
CA ARG A 22 -14.41 19.64 -11.80
C ARG A 22 -15.84 19.10 -11.92
N GLY A 23 -16.13 17.95 -11.31
CA GLY A 23 -17.46 17.31 -11.30
C GLY A 23 -17.74 16.37 -12.48
N GLU A 24 -16.79 16.12 -13.37
CA GLU A 24 -16.96 15.16 -14.47
C GLU A 24 -16.77 13.72 -13.96
N VAL A 25 -17.79 13.19 -13.27
CA VAL A 25 -17.79 11.87 -12.59
C VAL A 25 -17.30 10.72 -13.48
N ARG A 26 -17.58 10.77 -14.79
CA ARG A 26 -17.16 9.75 -15.77
C ARG A 26 -15.63 9.65 -15.94
N ALA A 27 -14.88 10.69 -15.58
CA ALA A 27 -13.42 10.62 -15.57
C ALA A 27 -12.85 9.76 -14.43
N PHE A 28 -13.68 9.31 -13.47
CA PHE A 28 -13.24 8.40 -12.41
C PHE A 28 -13.19 6.93 -12.87
N GLU A 29 -14.00 6.53 -13.84
CA GLU A 29 -14.11 5.15 -14.32
C GLU A 29 -12.76 4.61 -14.85
N PRO A 30 -12.02 5.31 -15.77
CA PRO A 30 -10.69 4.87 -16.18
C PRO A 30 -9.63 4.92 -15.06
N LEU A 31 -9.82 5.71 -14.00
CA LEU A 31 -8.95 5.70 -12.82
C LEU A 31 -9.18 4.46 -11.95
N VAL A 32 -10.41 3.95 -11.89
CA VAL A 32 -10.69 2.65 -11.27
C VAL A 32 -10.01 1.56 -12.08
N ASP A 33 -10.30 1.45 -13.39
CA ASP A 33 -9.80 0.36 -14.25
C ASP A 33 -8.27 0.20 -14.19
N ARG A 34 -7.52 1.31 -14.27
CA ARG A 34 -6.04 1.32 -14.24
C ARG A 34 -5.44 0.91 -12.89
N HIS A 35 -6.11 1.24 -11.79
CA HIS A 35 -5.58 1.03 -10.44
C HIS A 35 -6.22 -0.15 -9.69
N LEU A 36 -7.31 -0.72 -10.21
CA LEU A 36 -8.09 -1.77 -9.54
C LEU A 36 -7.22 -2.97 -9.15
N GLY A 37 -6.52 -3.58 -10.11
CA GLY A 37 -5.65 -4.74 -9.84
C GLY A 37 -4.52 -4.43 -8.84
N HIS A 38 -3.96 -3.22 -8.89
CA HIS A 38 -2.91 -2.77 -7.98
C HIS A 38 -3.42 -2.56 -6.54
N VAL A 39 -4.62 -2.02 -6.36
CA VAL A 39 -5.25 -1.86 -5.05
C VAL A 39 -5.70 -3.23 -4.53
N HIS A 40 -6.34 -4.05 -5.37
CA HIS A 40 -6.81 -5.39 -5.03
C HIS A 40 -5.67 -6.28 -4.53
N ALA A 41 -4.58 -6.40 -5.29
CA ALA A 41 -3.40 -7.17 -4.87
C ALA A 41 -2.77 -6.63 -3.57
N TYR A 42 -2.71 -5.30 -3.39
CA TYR A 42 -2.20 -4.69 -2.16
C TYR A 42 -3.04 -5.02 -0.92
N VAL A 43 -4.36 -5.16 -1.09
CA VAL A 43 -5.34 -5.56 -0.05
C VAL A 43 -5.32 -7.09 0.17
N ALA A 44 -5.26 -7.89 -0.90
CA ALA A 44 -5.21 -9.35 -0.86
C ALA A 44 -4.02 -9.86 -0.04
N LEU A 45 -2.85 -9.24 -0.22
CA LEU A 45 -1.63 -9.51 0.55
C LEU A 45 -1.71 -9.11 2.05
N ARG A 46 -2.88 -8.69 2.56
CA ARG A 46 -3.07 -8.16 3.93
C ARG A 46 -4.34 -8.61 4.64
N LEU A 47 -5.28 -9.27 3.96
CA LEU A 47 -6.52 -9.75 4.56
C LEU A 47 -6.59 -11.28 4.44
N PRO A 48 -6.76 -12.01 5.55
CA PRO A 48 -6.83 -13.48 5.53
C PRO A 48 -8.15 -14.03 4.96
N VAL A 49 -9.06 -13.16 4.48
CA VAL A 49 -10.43 -13.53 4.06
C VAL A 49 -10.74 -12.91 2.71
N ALA A 50 -10.89 -13.75 1.68
CA ALA A 50 -11.05 -13.31 0.29
C ALA A 50 -12.21 -12.33 0.06
N HIS A 51 -13.39 -12.54 0.68
CA HIS A 51 -14.54 -11.65 0.46
C HIS A 51 -14.32 -10.22 0.99
N LEU A 52 -13.47 -10.04 2.01
CA LEU A 52 -13.11 -8.72 2.51
C LEU A 52 -12.15 -7.99 1.55
N VAL A 53 -11.44 -8.69 0.66
CA VAL A 53 -10.56 -8.07 -0.35
C VAL A 53 -11.39 -7.23 -1.32
N ASP A 54 -12.48 -7.79 -1.84
CA ASP A 54 -13.36 -7.09 -2.79
C ASP A 54 -14.10 -5.92 -2.10
N GLU A 55 -14.61 -6.12 -0.88
CA GLU A 55 -15.27 -5.07 -0.08
C GLU A 55 -14.33 -3.89 0.22
N ILE A 56 -13.11 -4.17 0.71
CA ILE A 56 -12.13 -3.13 1.06
C ILE A 56 -11.53 -2.47 -0.18
N THR A 57 -11.41 -3.20 -1.30
CA THR A 57 -11.03 -2.62 -2.60
C THR A 57 -12.11 -1.66 -3.10
N HIS A 58 -13.39 -2.05 -3.03
CA HIS A 58 -14.53 -1.19 -3.40
C HIS A 58 -14.59 0.08 -2.53
N GLU A 59 -14.58 -0.05 -1.20
CA GLU A 59 -14.63 1.12 -0.30
C GLU A 59 -13.36 1.98 -0.39
N THR A 60 -12.23 1.45 -0.88
CA THR A 60 -11.05 2.26 -1.24
C THR A 60 -11.37 3.23 -2.37
N PHE A 61 -11.95 2.75 -3.48
CA PHE A 61 -12.30 3.64 -4.60
C PHE A 61 -13.45 4.58 -4.26
N VAL A 62 -14.45 4.14 -3.51
CA VAL A 62 -15.53 5.01 -3.00
C VAL A 62 -14.97 6.09 -2.07
N SER A 63 -14.05 5.75 -1.17
CA SER A 63 -13.35 6.73 -0.32
C SER A 63 -12.46 7.67 -1.12
N ALA A 64 -11.75 7.18 -2.14
CA ALA A 64 -10.93 7.97 -3.03
C ALA A 64 -11.77 9.00 -3.80
N PHE A 65 -12.91 8.60 -4.35
CA PHE A 65 -13.85 9.51 -5.00
C PHE A 65 -14.34 10.61 -4.04
N ARG A 66 -14.81 10.24 -2.84
CA ARG A 66 -15.23 11.18 -1.78
C ARG A 66 -14.12 12.11 -1.28
N MET A 67 -12.84 11.76 -1.51
CA MET A 67 -11.67 12.52 -1.06
C MET A 67 -10.90 13.18 -2.22
N MET A 68 -11.39 13.10 -3.46
CA MET A 68 -10.63 13.50 -4.64
C MET A 68 -10.24 14.98 -4.63
N ASP A 69 -11.10 15.87 -4.12
CA ASP A 69 -10.82 17.31 -3.97
C ASP A 69 -9.65 17.63 -3.02
N ARG A 70 -9.19 16.63 -2.23
CA ARG A 70 -8.04 16.74 -1.32
C ARG A 70 -6.76 16.14 -1.90
N PHE A 71 -6.82 15.52 -3.07
CA PHE A 71 -5.67 14.94 -3.73
C PHE A 71 -4.97 15.98 -4.62
N SER A 72 -3.65 16.04 -4.54
CA SER A 72 -2.85 16.93 -5.39
C SER A 72 -2.61 16.26 -6.74
N ALA A 73 -3.29 16.73 -7.79
CA ALA A 73 -3.07 16.25 -9.15
C ALA A 73 -1.58 16.37 -9.55
N GLY A 74 -1.07 15.45 -10.38
CA GLY A 74 0.35 15.35 -10.71
C GLY A 74 1.24 14.74 -9.61
N THR A 75 0.68 14.34 -8.46
CA THR A 75 1.41 13.56 -7.44
C THR A 75 1.10 12.06 -7.53
N ASN A 76 1.73 11.24 -6.68
CA ASN A 76 1.65 9.77 -6.76
C ASN A 76 0.27 9.23 -6.33
N LEU A 77 -0.64 9.11 -7.30
CA LEU A 77 -2.01 8.59 -7.12
C LEU A 77 -2.01 7.17 -6.54
N HIS A 78 -1.18 6.27 -7.06
CA HIS A 78 -1.05 4.89 -6.58
C HIS A 78 -0.66 4.84 -5.08
N GLY A 79 0.29 5.68 -4.65
CA GLY A 79 0.68 5.80 -3.24
C GLY A 79 -0.42 6.38 -2.35
N TRP A 80 -1.26 7.27 -2.89
CA TRP A 80 -2.41 7.82 -2.18
C TRP A 80 -3.55 6.80 -2.05
N LEU A 81 -3.90 6.09 -3.13
CA LEU A 81 -4.87 4.98 -3.11
C LEU A 81 -4.45 3.88 -2.13
N ARG A 82 -3.17 3.47 -2.12
CA ARG A 82 -2.64 2.51 -1.14
C ARG A 82 -2.64 3.04 0.30
N THR A 83 -2.58 4.36 0.49
CA THR A 83 -2.76 4.97 1.82
C THR A 83 -4.22 4.86 2.29
N ILE A 84 -5.20 5.04 1.39
CA ILE A 84 -6.63 4.83 1.70
C ILE A 84 -6.89 3.34 1.99
N ALA A 85 -6.47 2.43 1.11
CA ALA A 85 -6.60 0.99 1.30
C ALA A 85 -5.95 0.53 2.61
N GLY A 86 -4.73 0.96 2.89
CA GLY A 86 -4.02 0.62 4.13
C GLY A 86 -4.69 1.17 5.39
N ASN A 87 -5.49 2.23 5.29
CA ASN A 87 -6.31 2.71 6.42
C ASN A 87 -7.55 1.81 6.62
N LEU A 88 -8.20 1.38 5.55
CA LEU A 88 -9.37 0.50 5.58
C LEU A 88 -8.99 -0.91 6.04
N VAL A 89 -7.93 -1.51 5.49
CA VAL A 89 -7.34 -2.79 5.93
C VAL A 89 -7.03 -2.78 7.43
N ARG A 90 -6.38 -1.73 7.95
CA ARG A 90 -6.06 -1.65 9.39
C ARG A 90 -7.29 -1.45 10.27
N LYS A 91 -8.32 -0.72 9.79
CA LYS A 91 -9.63 -0.64 10.47
C LYS A 91 -10.29 -2.02 10.52
N GLU A 92 -10.15 -2.79 9.45
CA GLU A 92 -10.78 -4.10 9.28
C GLU A 92 -10.07 -5.20 10.08
N LEU A 93 -8.75 -5.32 10.01
CA LEU A 93 -7.97 -6.20 10.89
C LEU A 93 -8.21 -5.86 12.37
N ALA A 94 -8.37 -4.58 12.72
CA ALA A 94 -8.74 -4.19 14.07
C ALA A 94 -10.20 -4.54 14.43
N ARG A 95 -11.14 -4.60 13.47
CA ARG A 95 -12.49 -5.17 13.68
C ARG A 95 -12.38 -6.67 13.91
N TYR A 96 -11.77 -7.37 12.97
CA TYR A 96 -11.54 -8.81 12.99
C TYR A 96 -10.90 -9.25 14.32
N HIS A 97 -9.77 -8.68 14.74
CA HIS A 97 -9.13 -9.01 16.01
C HIS A 97 -9.92 -8.62 17.26
N ARG A 98 -10.80 -7.60 17.23
CA ARG A 98 -11.72 -7.33 18.36
C ARG A 98 -12.82 -8.38 18.43
N GLU A 99 -13.35 -8.79 17.28
CA GLU A 99 -14.35 -9.85 17.21
C GLU A 99 -13.76 -11.21 17.56
N GLU A 100 -12.55 -11.52 17.10
CA GLU A 100 -11.76 -12.68 17.55
C GLU A 100 -11.46 -12.60 19.03
N HIS A 101 -11.00 -11.48 19.59
CA HIS A 101 -10.76 -11.36 21.04
C HIS A 101 -12.04 -11.62 21.85
N ASN A 102 -13.18 -11.10 21.39
CA ASN A 102 -14.49 -11.37 22.00
C ASN A 102 -14.94 -12.83 21.81
N LYS A 103 -14.62 -13.47 20.68
CA LYS A 103 -14.83 -14.90 20.45
C LYS A 103 -13.89 -15.77 21.28
N LEU A 104 -12.62 -15.37 21.47
CA LEU A 104 -11.59 -16.04 22.27
C LEU A 104 -11.91 -16.03 23.76
N GLY A 105 -12.64 -15.02 24.25
CA GLY A 105 -13.30 -15.08 25.56
C GLY A 105 -14.26 -16.27 25.74
N TYR A 106 -14.71 -16.89 24.64
CA TYR A 106 -15.47 -18.14 24.58
C TYR A 106 -14.71 -19.30 23.90
N ALA A 107 -13.58 -19.04 23.21
CA ALA A 107 -12.93 -19.95 22.27
C ALA A 107 -11.45 -20.22 22.55
N ALA A 108 -10.84 -19.64 23.60
CA ALA A 108 -9.49 -20.02 24.08
C ALA A 108 -9.39 -21.49 24.57
N GLN A 109 -10.45 -22.27 24.39
CA GLN A 109 -10.57 -23.70 24.65
C GLN A 109 -10.37 -24.55 23.37
N ARG A 110 -9.99 -23.95 22.23
CA ARG A 110 -9.69 -24.64 20.96
C ARG A 110 -8.53 -24.02 20.17
N GLU A 111 -7.96 -24.82 19.28
CA GLU A 111 -7.19 -24.43 18.10
C GLU A 111 -5.84 -23.70 18.33
N VAL A 112 -4.97 -24.34 19.11
CA VAL A 112 -3.50 -24.20 19.05
C VAL A 112 -2.94 -24.98 17.82
N GLU A 113 -3.73 -25.13 16.76
CA GLU A 113 -3.79 -26.40 16.00
C GLU A 113 -3.50 -26.27 14.49
N LEU A 114 -3.40 -25.05 13.95
CA LEU A 114 -3.01 -24.80 12.56
C LEU A 114 -1.64 -24.13 12.50
N ALA A 115 -0.62 -24.96 12.31
CA ALA A 115 0.78 -24.56 12.31
C ALA A 115 1.17 -23.70 11.08
N MET A 116 2.21 -22.90 11.27
CA MET A 116 2.87 -22.13 10.22
C MET A 116 3.49 -23.06 9.16
N ALA A 117 3.39 -22.67 7.89
CA ALA A 117 4.14 -23.26 6.77
C ALA A 117 4.96 -22.14 6.09
N GLU A 118 6.16 -22.49 5.63
CA GLU A 118 7.22 -21.54 5.24
C GLU A 118 7.42 -21.46 3.71
N ASP A 119 7.96 -20.30 3.27
CA ASP A 119 8.79 -19.95 2.09
C ASP A 119 8.96 -20.92 0.89
N ASP A 120 9.12 -20.48 -0.36
CA ASP A 120 8.84 -19.19 -1.06
C ASP A 120 8.48 -19.65 -2.52
N GLU A 121 9.05 -19.33 -3.69
CA GLU A 121 9.81 -18.20 -4.25
C GLU A 121 9.44 -18.09 -5.75
N ASP A 122 9.03 -16.91 -6.20
CA ASP A 122 9.20 -16.47 -7.61
C ASP A 122 9.37 -14.94 -7.62
N VAL A 123 10.57 -14.49 -7.99
CA VAL A 123 11.07 -13.14 -7.66
C VAL A 123 11.61 -12.48 -8.92
N SER A 124 10.84 -11.51 -9.44
CA SER A 124 11.35 -10.54 -10.42
C SER A 124 12.60 -9.83 -9.87
N GLY A 125 13.62 -9.63 -10.70
CA GLY A 125 14.94 -9.14 -10.27
C GLY A 125 14.96 -7.78 -9.56
N GLU A 126 13.89 -6.99 -9.65
CA GLU A 126 13.71 -5.80 -8.81
C GLU A 126 13.56 -6.14 -7.31
N ALA A 127 12.87 -7.23 -6.99
CA ALA A 127 12.71 -7.70 -5.62
C ALA A 127 13.97 -8.42 -5.10
N GLU A 128 14.78 -9.04 -5.96
CA GLU A 128 16.14 -9.49 -5.59
C GLU A 128 17.05 -8.29 -5.27
N ALA A 129 17.04 -7.25 -6.12
CA ALA A 129 17.77 -6.01 -5.87
C ALA A 129 17.34 -5.33 -4.55
N LEU A 130 16.03 -5.30 -4.26
CA LEU A 130 15.48 -4.84 -2.98
C LEU A 130 15.96 -5.72 -1.81
N ARG A 131 15.89 -7.05 -1.91
CA ARG A 131 16.29 -8.00 -0.86
C ARG A 131 17.77 -7.79 -0.49
N GLY A 132 18.66 -7.75 -1.48
CA GLY A 132 20.08 -7.44 -1.28
C GLY A 132 20.39 -5.99 -0.85
N CYS A 133 19.48 -5.03 -1.06
CA CYS A 133 19.57 -3.66 -0.53
C CYS A 133 19.05 -3.55 0.91
N LEU A 134 18.09 -4.39 1.32
CA LEU A 134 17.61 -4.48 2.69
C LEU A 134 18.69 -5.01 3.65
N ASP A 135 19.62 -5.85 3.18
CA ASP A 135 20.74 -6.32 4.00
C ASP A 135 21.79 -5.25 4.31
N ALA A 136 21.83 -4.16 3.53
CA ALA A 136 22.60 -2.96 3.89
C ALA A 136 21.89 -2.05 4.93
N VAL A 137 20.69 -2.41 5.39
CA VAL A 137 19.95 -1.66 6.42
C VAL A 137 20.34 -2.16 7.82
N PRO A 138 20.80 -1.26 8.73
CA PRO A 138 21.12 -1.61 10.12
C PRO A 138 19.98 -2.34 10.85
N PRO A 139 20.26 -3.31 11.75
CA PRO A 139 19.22 -4.12 12.40
C PRO A 139 18.14 -3.32 13.14
N ASN A 140 18.53 -2.25 13.83
CA ASN A 140 17.62 -1.33 14.53
C ASN A 140 16.70 -0.55 13.59
N LEU A 141 17.01 -0.49 12.29
CA LEU A 141 16.16 0.07 11.25
C LEU A 141 15.37 -1.04 10.53
N LYS A 142 15.90 -2.26 10.37
CA LYS A 142 15.15 -3.43 9.91
C LYS A 142 13.89 -3.66 10.77
N SER A 143 14.00 -3.68 12.10
CA SER A 143 12.82 -3.85 12.97
C SER A 143 11.75 -2.75 12.82
N LEU A 144 12.16 -1.51 12.49
CA LEU A 144 11.23 -0.42 12.19
C LEU A 144 10.58 -0.56 10.79
N LEU A 145 11.24 -1.23 9.84
CA LEU A 145 10.61 -1.66 8.58
C LEU A 145 9.62 -2.79 8.83
N GLU A 146 9.98 -3.82 9.60
CA GLU A 146 9.10 -4.96 9.92
C GLU A 146 7.81 -4.49 10.59
N LEU A 147 7.93 -3.72 11.68
CA LEU A 147 6.80 -3.09 12.39
C LEU A 147 5.92 -2.21 11.47
N ARG A 148 6.45 -1.67 10.36
CA ARG A 148 5.68 -0.82 9.42
C ARG A 148 5.13 -1.56 8.20
N TYR A 149 5.76 -2.62 7.72
CA TYR A 149 5.43 -3.25 6.43
C TYR A 149 5.03 -4.73 6.52
N ARG A 150 5.48 -5.44 7.57
CA ARG A 150 4.97 -6.77 7.92
C ARG A 150 3.78 -6.62 8.85
N ASP A 151 3.93 -5.85 9.92
CA ASP A 151 2.91 -5.72 10.98
C ASP A 151 1.94 -4.54 10.74
N ASP A 152 2.18 -3.75 9.68
CA ASP A 152 1.42 -2.56 9.23
C ASP A 152 1.03 -1.54 10.34
N PHE A 153 1.79 -1.45 11.44
CA PHE A 153 1.49 -0.50 12.54
C PHE A 153 1.60 0.98 12.09
N THR A 154 0.89 1.87 12.78
CA THR A 154 0.98 3.33 12.58
C THR A 154 2.30 3.88 13.10
N SER A 155 2.75 5.03 12.58
CA SER A 155 3.95 5.70 13.10
C SER A 155 3.91 6.01 14.60
N ASP A 156 2.70 6.12 15.15
CA ASP A 156 2.41 6.44 16.55
C ASP A 156 2.51 5.16 17.41
N VAL A 157 1.90 4.04 16.99
CA VAL A 157 2.08 2.72 17.66
C VAL A 157 3.53 2.23 17.57
N ILE A 158 4.22 2.49 16.47
CA ILE A 158 5.66 2.20 16.31
C ILE A 158 6.50 3.10 17.24
N ALA A 159 6.09 4.36 17.44
CA ALA A 159 6.79 5.27 18.34
C ALA A 159 6.70 4.79 19.80
N ASP A 160 5.52 4.36 20.24
CA ASP A 160 5.31 3.78 21.56
C ASP A 160 6.15 2.50 21.74
N LYS A 161 6.06 1.55 20.79
CA LYS A 161 6.81 0.28 20.82
C LYS A 161 8.33 0.46 20.83
N LEU A 162 8.87 1.48 20.15
CA LEU A 162 10.32 1.74 20.05
C LEU A 162 10.84 2.80 21.04
N GLN A 163 9.96 3.37 21.87
CA GLN A 163 10.25 4.53 22.75
C GLN A 163 10.89 5.69 21.96
N LYS A 164 10.17 6.16 20.93
CA LYS A 164 10.55 7.27 20.04
C LYS A 164 9.36 8.22 19.90
N THR A 165 9.48 9.24 19.06
CA THR A 165 8.33 10.08 18.67
C THR A 165 7.81 9.67 17.30
N ALA A 166 6.51 9.83 17.06
CA ALA A 166 5.93 9.53 15.75
C ALA A 166 6.51 10.39 14.62
N ALA A 167 6.97 11.61 14.94
CA ALA A 167 7.74 12.45 14.03
C ALA A 167 9.09 11.82 13.66
N TRP A 168 9.83 11.28 14.63
CA TRP A 168 11.06 10.53 14.38
C TRP A 168 10.80 9.28 13.52
N VAL A 169 9.73 8.53 13.79
CA VAL A 169 9.36 7.34 12.98
C VAL A 169 9.08 7.73 11.53
N ARG A 170 8.31 8.79 11.28
CA ARG A 170 7.99 9.29 9.92
C ARG A 170 9.26 9.73 9.16
N VAL A 171 10.14 10.50 9.81
CA VAL A 171 11.40 10.97 9.20
C VAL A 171 12.37 9.80 8.94
N THR A 172 12.47 8.86 9.87
CA THR A 172 13.33 7.68 9.72
C THR A 172 12.83 6.75 8.61
N LEU A 173 11.51 6.48 8.54
CA LEU A 173 10.92 5.75 7.41
C LEU A 173 11.18 6.44 6.06
N HIS A 174 11.09 7.77 5.99
CA HIS A 174 11.42 8.52 4.76
C HIS A 174 12.90 8.36 4.38
N ARG A 175 13.82 8.47 5.34
CA ARG A 175 15.27 8.30 5.09
C ARG A 175 15.63 6.90 4.61
N ILE A 176 15.00 5.86 5.17
CA ILE A 176 15.25 4.47 4.74
C ILE A 176 14.67 4.20 3.35
N ARG A 177 13.45 4.68 3.05
CA ARG A 177 12.88 4.61 1.68
C ARG A 177 13.81 5.22 0.64
N GLU A 178 14.34 6.40 0.95
CA GLU A 178 15.24 7.17 0.10
C GLU A 178 16.61 6.49 -0.07
N GLN A 179 17.13 5.82 0.97
CA GLN A 179 18.34 5.01 0.89
C GLN A 179 18.12 3.73 0.05
N LEU A 180 17.01 3.00 0.27
CA LEU A 180 16.67 1.80 -0.47
C LEU A 180 16.43 2.11 -1.95
N ARG A 181 15.71 3.21 -2.26
CA ARG A 181 15.49 3.68 -3.63
C ARG A 181 16.80 3.83 -4.39
N ARG A 182 17.74 4.64 -3.86
CA ARG A 182 19.05 4.84 -4.52
C ARG A 182 19.89 3.57 -4.63
N CYS A 183 19.75 2.63 -3.70
CA CYS A 183 20.44 1.34 -3.76
C CYS A 183 19.87 0.44 -4.88
N ILE A 184 18.54 0.46 -5.08
CA ILE A 184 17.89 -0.28 -6.17
C ILE A 184 18.25 0.37 -7.52
N GLU A 185 18.14 1.71 -7.61
CA GLU A 185 18.53 2.48 -8.79
C GLU A 185 20.00 2.25 -9.18
N SER A 186 20.92 2.09 -8.22
CA SER A 186 22.33 1.77 -8.51
C SER A 186 22.59 0.31 -8.88
N ARG A 187 21.71 -0.64 -8.51
CA ARG A 187 21.81 -2.06 -8.90
C ARG A 187 21.12 -2.38 -10.23
N GLN A 188 20.06 -1.65 -10.55
CA GLN A 188 19.44 -1.63 -11.89
C GLN A 188 20.27 -0.80 -12.90
N GLY A 189 21.22 0.01 -12.40
CA GLY A 189 21.83 1.14 -13.10
C GLY A 189 23.18 0.92 -13.79
N GLY A 190 23.56 -0.30 -14.17
CA GLY A 190 24.57 -0.51 -15.22
C GLY A 190 25.56 -1.68 -15.03
N PRO A 191 26.46 -1.89 -16.01
CA PRO A 191 26.59 -1.14 -17.26
C PRO A 191 25.94 -1.85 -18.47
N ASP A 192 25.30 -1.08 -19.33
CA ASP A 192 25.10 -1.43 -20.75
C ASP A 192 25.50 -0.20 -21.60
N HIS A 193 25.81 -0.42 -22.87
CA HIS A 193 26.18 0.57 -23.88
C HIS A 193 27.58 1.19 -23.72
N ALA A 194 28.60 0.34 -23.63
CA ALA A 194 29.92 0.69 -24.16
C ALA A 194 29.87 0.62 -25.70
N GLY A 195 29.54 1.74 -26.35
CA GLY A 195 29.34 1.82 -27.80
C GLY A 195 30.48 2.50 -28.56
N THR A 196 31.01 1.79 -29.57
CA THR A 196 32.11 2.17 -30.50
C THR A 196 33.53 1.95 -29.95
#